data_AF-A0A7W0APJ8-F1
#
_entry.id   AF-A0A7W0APJ8-F1
#
_cell.length_a   1.000
_cell.length_b   1.000
_cell.length_c   1.000
_cell.angle_alpha   90.00
_cell.angle_beta   90.00
_cell.angle_gamma   90.00
#
_symmetry.space_group_name_H-M   'P 1'
#
loop_
_entity.id
_entity.type
_entity.pdbx_description
1 polymer ?
#
loop_
_entity_poly.entity_id
_entity_poly.type
_entity_poly.pdbx_seq_one_letter_code
_entity_poly.pdbx_strand_id
1 'polypeptide(L)' 'MRRAAAGRAAGAQERWMLAQSKEVRRSYVEEVIDAPGDPELVAQIWMMRQSDEVRESYVSEVLERDL' A
#
# COMPACT_ATOMS: atom_id res chain seq x y z
N MET A 1 -6.32 -19.62 9.39
CA MET A 1 -5.77 -19.20 8.08
C MET A 1 -5.65 -17.68 7.92
N ARG A 2 -6.61 -16.85 8.36
CA ARG A 2 -6.60 -15.37 8.18
C ARG A 2 -5.33 -14.62 8.63
N ARG A 3 -4.71 -14.97 9.77
CA ARG A 3 -3.47 -14.30 10.25
C ARG A 3 -2.25 -14.51 9.35
N ALA A 4 -2.14 -15.69 8.73
CA ALA A 4 -1.01 -15.99 7.85
C ALA A 4 -1.13 -15.25 6.52
N ALA A 5 -2.35 -15.07 6.00
CA ALA A 5 -2.62 -14.27 4.81
C ALA A 5 -2.36 -12.78 5.07
N ALA A 6 -2.85 -12.23 6.20
CA ALA A 6 -2.59 -10.84 6.57
C ALA A 6 -1.09 -10.53 6.73
N GLY A 7 -0.31 -11.45 7.29
CA GLY A 7 1.15 -11.28 7.41
C GLY A 7 1.88 -11.34 6.06
N ARG A 8 1.39 -12.13 5.09
CA ARG A 8 1.94 -12.15 3.73
C ARG A 8 1.60 -10.87 2.96
N ALA A 9 0.36 -10.40 3.10
CA ALA A 9 -0.10 -9.13 2.52
C ALA A 9 0.72 -7.95 3.00
N ALA A 10 0.98 -7.86 4.31
CA ALA A 10 1.86 -6.83 4.87
C ALA A 10 3.26 -6.88 4.22
N GLY A 11 3.86 -8.08 4.10
CA GLY A 11 5.16 -8.22 3.45
C GLY A 11 5.15 -7.94 1.94
N ALA A 12 4.06 -8.28 1.23
CA ALA A 12 3.91 -7.97 -0.20
C ALA A 12 3.77 -6.47 -0.43
N GLN A 13 2.95 -5.81 0.39
CA GLN A 13 2.76 -4.36 0.38
C GLN A 13 4.07 -3.62 0.66
N GLU A 14 4.85 -4.02 1.67
CA GLU A 14 6.14 -3.38 1.97
C GLU A 14 7.11 -3.49 0.79
N ARG A 15 7.23 -4.67 0.18
CA ARG A 15 8.09 -4.89 -0.99
C ARG A 15 7.62 -4.07 -2.19
N TRP A 16 6.32 -4.07 -2.45
CA TRP A 16 5.70 -3.28 -3.51
C TRP A 16 5.97 -1.78 -3.30
N MET A 17 5.78 -1.27 -2.08
CA MET A 17 6.02 0.13 -1.73
C MET A 17 7.47 0.54 -2.02
N LEU A 18 8.44 -0.32 -1.70
CA LEU A 18 9.86 -0.05 -1.96
C LEU A 18 10.22 -0.02 -3.46
N ALA A 19 9.45 -0.71 -4.30
CA ALA A 19 9.62 -0.72 -5.75
C ALA A 19 9.00 0.51 -6.44
N GLN A 20 8.12 1.25 -5.76
CA GLN A 20 7.47 2.42 -6.33
C GLN A 20 8.45 3.57 -6.61
N SER A 21 8.00 4.48 -7.48
CA SER A 21 8.73 5.70 -7.80
C SER A 21 9.05 6.50 -6.53
N LYS A 22 10.10 7.32 -6.60
CA LYS A 22 10.48 8.19 -5.47
C LYS A 22 9.33 9.11 -5.05
N GLU A 23 8.52 9.56 -6.01
CA GLU A 23 7.40 10.45 -5.77
C GLU A 23 6.27 9.77 -4.99
N VAL A 24 5.87 8.56 -5.38
CA VAL A 24 4.85 7.77 -4.70
C VAL A 24 5.29 7.41 -3.27
N ARG A 25 6.55 7.01 -3.09
CA ARG A 25 7.08 6.74 -1.74
C ARG A 25 7.10 7.97 -0.85
N ARG A 26 7.47 9.13 -1.40
CA ARG A 26 7.46 10.39 -0.66
C ARG A 26 6.04 10.78 -0.25
N SER A 27 5.06 10.70 -1.15
CA SER A 27 3.67 11.02 -0.80
C SER A 27 3.12 10.06 0.25
N TYR A 28 3.50 8.77 0.22
CA TYR A 28 3.12 7.83 1.28
C TYR A 28 3.68 8.22 2.65
N VAL A 29 4.93 8.66 2.72
CA VAL A 29 5.51 9.14 4.00
C VAL A 29 4.76 10.38 4.49
N GLU A 30 4.61 11.38 3.64
CA GLU A 30 4.01 12.67 4.01
C GLU A 30 2.51 12.55 4.35
N GLU A 31 1.76 11.72 3.62
CA GLU A 31 0.30 11.66 3.73
C GLU A 31 -0.21 10.46 4.55
N VAL A 32 0.63 9.46 4.86
CA VAL A 32 0.22 8.27 5.62
C VAL A 32 1.03 8.09 6.90
N ILE A 33 2.37 8.10 6.82
CA ILE A 33 3.23 7.85 7.99
C ILE A 33 3.23 9.05 8.94
N ASP A 34 3.39 10.25 8.39
CA ASP A 34 3.43 11.49 9.16
C ASP A 34 2.03 12.04 9.47
N ALA A 35 0.99 11.45 8.86
CA ALA A 35 -0.38 11.88 9.06
C ALA A 35 -0.92 11.47 10.44
N PRO A 36 -1.62 12.38 11.14
CA PRO A 36 -2.30 12.03 12.37
C PRO A 36 -3.54 11.17 12.08
N GLY A 37 -3.83 10.20 12.96
CA GLY A 37 -5.07 9.41 12.90
C GLY A 37 -4.81 7.92 12.78
N ASP A 38 -5.79 7.21 12.23
CA ASP A 38 -5.70 5.77 11.98
C ASP A 38 -4.86 5.51 10.72
N PRO A 39 -3.67 4.89 10.84
CA PRO A 39 -2.79 4.66 9.70
C PRO A 39 -3.43 3.80 8.61
N GLU A 40 -4.31 2.86 8.96
CA GLU A 40 -4.95 1.97 8.00
C GLU A 40 -6.00 2.73 7.17
N LEU A 41 -6.83 3.55 7.82
CA LEU A 41 -7.81 4.38 7.14
C LEU A 41 -7.14 5.41 6.21
N VAL A 42 -6.09 6.08 6.71
CA VAL A 42 -5.37 7.10 5.92
C VAL A 42 -4.67 6.46 4.73
N ALA A 43 -4.07 5.27 4.89
CA ALA A 43 -3.47 4.52 3.79
C ALA A 43 -4.49 4.15 2.70
N GLN A 44 -5.71 3.75 3.08
CA GLN A 44 -6.79 3.44 2.12
C GLN A 44 -7.21 4.68 1.35
N ILE A 45 -7.40 5.82 2.03
CA ILE A 45 -7.73 7.10 1.39
C ILE A 45 -6.62 7.53 0.43
N TRP A 46 -5.36 7.41 0.84
CA TRP A 46 -4.20 7.70 -0.01
C TRP A 46 -4.19 6.82 -1.27
N MET A 47 -4.43 5.52 -1.13
CA MET A 47 -4.46 4.57 -2.25
C MET A 47 -5.49 4.98 -3.31
N MET A 48 -6.67 5.43 -2.87
CA MET A 48 -7.74 5.88 -3.77
C MET A 48 -7.39 7.13 -4.58
N ARG A 49 -6.39 7.92 -4.15
CA ARG A 49 -5.94 9.14 -4.82
C ARG A 49 -4.77 8.91 -5.78
N GLN A 50 -4.16 7.73 -5.77
CA GLN A 50 -3.04 7.40 -6.66
C GLN A 50 -3.50 7.23 -8.10
N SER A 51 -2.56 7.28 -9.05
CA SER A 51 -2.85 7.02 -10.46
C SER A 51 -3.37 5.60 -10.68
N ASP A 52 -4.08 5.40 -11.79
CA ASP A 52 -4.59 4.08 -12.19
C ASP A 52 -3.46 3.05 -12.27
N GLU A 53 -2.31 3.42 -12.83
CA GLU A 53 -1.10 2.57 -12.89
C GLU A 53 -0.64 2.09 -11.51
N VAL A 54 -0.57 2.99 -10.51
CA VAL A 54 -0.15 2.62 -9.15
C VAL A 54 -1.19 1.70 -8.52
N ARG A 55 -2.49 1.99 -8.68
CA ARG A 55 -3.56 1.15 -8.13
C ARG A 55 -3.61 -0.23 -8.79
N GLU A 56 -3.43 -0.32 -10.10
CA GLU A 56 -3.38 -1.58 -10.85
C GLU A 56 -2.18 -2.44 -10.45
N SER A 57 -1.00 -1.82 -10.26
CA SER A 57 0.17 -2.53 -9.74
C SER A 57 -0.08 -3.06 -8.33
N TYR A 58 -0.78 -2.30 -7.47
CA TYR A 58 -1.12 -2.76 -6.13
C TYR A 58 -2.07 -3.98 -6.16
N VAL A 59 -3.09 -3.95 -7.01
CA VAL A 59 -4.02 -5.08 -7.16
C VAL A 59 -3.27 -6.34 -7.61
N SER A 60 -2.49 -6.24 -8.68
CA SER A 60 -1.78 -7.39 -9.26
C SER A 60 -0.62 -7.92 -8.42
N GLU A 61 0.12 -7.04 -7.73
CA GLU A 61 1.34 -7.42 -7.01
C GLU A 61 1.16 -7.62 -5.50
N VAL A 62 0.05 -7.12 -4.93
CA VAL A 62 -0.24 -7.25 -3.50
C VAL A 62 -1.50 -8.08 -3.29
N LEU A 63 -2.65 -7.64 -3.82
CA LEU A 63 -3.94 -8.26 -3.49
C LEU A 63 -4.14 -9.62 -4.15
N GLU A 64 -3.87 -9.74 -5.46
CA GLU A 64 -4.04 -10.99 -6.21
C GLU A 64 -3.03 -12.08 -5.80
N ARG A 65 -1.91 -11.71 -5.18
CA ARG A 65 -0.92 -12.68 -4.69
C ARG A 65 -1.33 -13.35 -3.36
N ASP A 66 -2.35 -12.83 -2.71
CA ASP A 66 -2.87 -13.34 -1.43
C ASP A 66 -4.29 -13.96 -1.51
N LEU A 67 -4.94 -13.90 -2.69
CA LEU A 67 -6.20 -14.60 -3.00
C LEU A 67 -5.95 -16.06 -3.39
#